data_AF-A0A7J4S8N9-F1
#
_entry.id   AF-A0A7J4S8N9-F1
#
_cell.length_a   1.000
_cell.length_b   1.000
_cell.length_c   1.000
_cell.angle_alpha   90.00
_cell.angle_beta   90.00
_cell.angle_gamma   90.00
#
_symmetry.space_group_name_H-M   'P 1'
#
loop_
_entity.id
_entity.type
_entity.pdbx_description
1 polymer ?
#
loop_
_entity_poly.entity_id
_entity_poly.type
_entity_poly.pdbx_seq_one_letter_code
_entity_poly.pdbx_strand_id
1 'polypeptide(L)'
;MIWVVFLEFLLAMTPNAPAWTEFVHIALGFVIVGLAFYDFNGLRATAVPARVKRIAKSTLQLSVVMGVLGFLLFFDVGVDWTILFGVTVWGLILFIHVVNAFAIITQAAAVAIAYDMWEDKEFAKETAPGEVPAMPTPKKPDAAPKP
;
A
#
# COMPACT_ATOMS: atom_id res chain seq x y z
N MET A 1 -4.23 -2.32 -6.37
CA MET A 1 -4.23 -2.36 -4.89
C MET A 1 -4.34 -0.96 -4.25
N ILE A 2 -3.46 -0.01 -4.57
CA ILE A 2 -3.41 1.33 -3.92
C ILE A 2 -4.78 2.02 -3.84
N TRP A 3 -5.48 2.14 -4.97
CA TRP A 3 -6.80 2.79 -5.03
C TRP A 3 -7.87 2.09 -4.18
N VAL A 4 -7.82 0.76 -4.10
CA VAL A 4 -8.75 -0.01 -3.27
C VAL A 4 -8.49 0.28 -1.80
N VAL A 5 -7.23 0.28 -1.37
CA VAL A 5 -6.86 0.63 0.01
C VAL A 5 -7.21 2.10 0.33
N PHE A 6 -7.05 3.01 -0.62
CA PHE A 6 -7.47 4.41 -0.46
C PHE A 6 -8.99 4.54 -0.27
N LEU A 7 -9.79 3.86 -1.07
CA LEU A 7 -11.25 3.84 -0.92
C LEU A 7 -11.67 3.24 0.43
N GLU A 8 -10.96 2.21 0.89
CA GLU A 8 -11.17 1.60 2.20
C GLU A 8 -10.97 2.60 3.35
N PHE A 9 -9.92 3.43 3.26
CA PHE A 9 -9.71 4.52 4.21
C PHE A 9 -10.86 5.53 4.20
N LEU A 10 -11.32 5.95 3.02
CA LEU A 10 -12.43 6.90 2.92
C LEU A 10 -13.72 6.32 3.52
N LEU A 11 -13.99 5.04 3.27
CA LEU A 11 -15.13 4.34 3.82
C LEU A 11 -15.07 4.31 5.35
N ALA A 12 -13.95 3.84 5.91
CA ALA A 12 -13.76 3.72 7.36
C ALA A 12 -13.74 5.07 8.10
N MET A 13 -13.31 6.14 7.44
CA MET A 13 -13.24 7.49 8.02
C MET A 13 -14.54 8.29 7.87
N THR A 14 -15.58 7.75 7.25
CA THR A 14 -16.84 8.46 7.05
C THR A 14 -17.60 8.58 8.39
N PRO A 15 -17.77 9.80 8.93
CA PRO A 15 -18.49 9.98 10.20
C PRO A 15 -19.97 9.66 10.02
N ASN A 16 -20.57 9.00 11.02
CA ASN A 16 -22.00 8.62 11.01
C ASN A 16 -22.39 7.76 9.79
N ALA A 17 -21.45 6.97 9.26
CA ALA A 17 -21.73 6.06 8.17
C ALA A 17 -22.83 5.05 8.57
N PRO A 18 -23.75 4.70 7.66
CA PRO A 18 -24.74 3.66 7.93
C PRO A 18 -24.07 2.33 8.30
N ALA A 19 -24.70 1.53 9.17
CA ALA A 19 -24.15 0.24 9.62
C ALA A 19 -23.76 -0.73 8.48
N TRP A 20 -24.42 -0.65 7.31
CA TRP A 20 -24.07 -1.51 6.17
C TRP A 20 -22.65 -1.25 5.62
N THR A 21 -22.10 -0.06 5.85
CA THR A 21 -20.74 0.30 5.40
C THR A 21 -19.67 -0.55 6.06
N GLU A 22 -19.91 -1.05 7.26
CA GLU A 22 -19.03 -2.00 7.95
C GLU A 22 -18.88 -3.30 7.17
N PHE A 23 -19.97 -3.85 6.62
CA PHE A 23 -19.89 -5.05 5.78
C PHE A 23 -19.15 -4.80 4.47
N VAL A 24 -19.26 -3.59 3.91
CA VAL A 24 -18.49 -3.21 2.73
C VAL A 24 -17.00 -3.07 3.07
N HIS A 25 -16.67 -2.51 4.23
CA HIS A 25 -15.30 -2.46 4.74
C HIS A 25 -14.72 -3.86 4.92
N ILE A 26 -15.46 -4.79 5.52
CA ILE A 26 -15.03 -6.19 5.64
C ILE A 26 -14.81 -6.83 4.27
N ALA A 27 -15.73 -6.63 3.32
CA ALA A 27 -15.62 -7.19 1.98
C ALA A 27 -14.41 -6.64 1.22
N LEU A 28 -14.17 -5.33 1.29
CA LEU A 28 -12.99 -4.69 0.70
C LEU A 28 -11.70 -5.15 1.35
N GLY A 29 -11.68 -5.39 2.67
CA GLY A 29 -10.57 -6.01 3.38
C GLY A 29 -10.16 -7.35 2.78
N PHE A 30 -11.12 -8.23 2.49
CA PHE A 30 -10.85 -9.49 1.78
C PHE A 30 -10.31 -9.29 0.37
N VAL A 31 -10.85 -8.31 -0.37
CA VAL A 31 -10.34 -7.94 -1.70
C VAL A 31 -8.89 -7.48 -1.62
N ILE A 32 -8.53 -6.68 -0.62
CA ILE A 32 -7.15 -6.20 -0.41
C ILE A 32 -6.20 -7.37 -0.14
N VAL A 33 -6.59 -8.35 0.68
CA VAL A 33 -5.79 -9.57 0.91
C VAL A 33 -5.61 -10.36 -0.40
N GLY A 34 -6.67 -10.53 -1.18
CA GLY A 34 -6.63 -11.20 -2.47
C GLY A 34 -5.72 -10.49 -3.47
N LEU A 35 -5.79 -9.16 -3.55
CA LEU A 35 -4.92 -8.35 -4.39
C LEU A 35 -3.46 -8.43 -3.93
N ALA A 36 -3.19 -8.36 -2.63
CA ALA A 36 -1.83 -8.50 -2.10
C ALA A 36 -1.23 -9.86 -2.45
N PHE A 37 -2.04 -10.92 -2.42
CA PHE A 37 -1.62 -12.27 -2.81
C PHE A 37 -1.35 -12.35 -4.32
N TYR A 38 -2.25 -11.79 -5.14
CA TYR A 38 -2.08 -11.72 -6.59
C TYR A 38 -0.80 -10.96 -6.96
N ASP A 39 -0.60 -9.77 -6.40
CA ASP A 39 0.56 -8.92 -6.66
C ASP A 39 1.87 -9.61 -6.25
N PHE A 40 1.93 -10.20 -5.04
CA PHE A 40 3.11 -10.95 -4.60
C PHE A 40 3.42 -12.13 -5.52
N ASN A 41 2.40 -12.90 -5.92
CA ASN A 41 2.58 -14.05 -6.80
C ASN A 41 2.99 -13.68 -8.22
N GLY A 42 2.48 -12.57 -8.76
CA GLY A 42 2.91 -12.03 -10.04
C GLY A 42 4.38 -11.61 -9.96
N LEU A 43 4.73 -10.76 -8.99
CA LEU A 43 6.07 -10.21 -8.84
C LEU A 43 7.13 -11.28 -8.58
N ARG A 44 6.84 -12.32 -7.79
CA ARG A 44 7.84 -13.37 -7.54
C ARG A 44 8.24 -14.11 -8.81
N ALA A 45 7.34 -14.19 -9.80
CA ALA A 45 7.56 -14.85 -11.08
C ALA A 45 8.33 -13.99 -12.09
N THR A 46 8.57 -12.70 -11.81
CA THR A 46 9.32 -11.80 -12.71
C THR A 46 10.80 -11.71 -12.32
N ALA A 47 11.59 -10.99 -13.13
CA ALA A 47 12.99 -10.66 -12.84
C ALA A 47 13.18 -9.37 -12.02
N VAL A 48 12.10 -8.80 -11.47
CA VAL A 48 12.15 -7.57 -10.65
C VAL A 48 13.11 -7.73 -9.46
N PRO A 49 13.79 -6.66 -9.01
CA PRO A 49 14.71 -6.74 -7.89
C PRO A 49 14.12 -7.39 -6.64
N ALA A 50 14.94 -8.19 -5.95
CA ALA A 50 14.50 -8.95 -4.77
C ALA A 50 13.92 -8.09 -3.65
N ARG A 51 14.33 -6.81 -3.54
CA ARG A 51 13.76 -5.86 -2.57
C ARG A 51 12.27 -5.64 -2.82
N VAL A 52 11.84 -5.46 -4.07
CA VAL A 52 10.43 -5.28 -4.44
C VAL A 52 9.61 -6.50 -4.03
N LYS A 53 10.12 -7.71 -4.32
CA LYS A 53 9.49 -8.98 -3.92
C LYS A 53 9.34 -9.11 -2.40
N ARG A 54 10.35 -8.68 -1.63
CA ARG A 54 10.30 -8.70 -0.16
C ARG A 54 9.25 -7.72 0.38
N ILE A 55 9.16 -6.52 -0.20
CA ILE A 55 8.13 -5.55 0.20
C ILE A 55 6.75 -6.09 -0.14
N ALA A 56 6.53 -6.61 -1.36
CA ALA A 56 5.25 -7.22 -1.73
C ALA A 56 4.85 -8.41 -0.81
N LYS A 57 5.82 -9.25 -0.41
CA LYS A 57 5.60 -10.31 0.58
C LYS A 57 5.18 -9.73 1.94
N SER A 58 5.86 -8.69 2.41
CA SER A 58 5.53 -7.99 3.64
C SER A 58 4.11 -7.40 3.58
N THR A 59 3.74 -6.76 2.47
CA THR A 59 2.38 -6.24 2.24
C THR A 59 1.33 -7.35 2.35
N LEU A 60 1.58 -8.52 1.74
CA LEU A 60 0.69 -9.67 1.88
C LEU A 60 0.58 -10.13 3.35
N GLN A 61 1.70 -10.29 4.04
CA GLN A 61 1.68 -10.69 5.45
C GLN A 61 0.92 -9.69 6.34
N LEU A 62 1.15 -8.39 6.13
CA LEU A 62 0.43 -7.33 6.83
C LEU A 62 -1.07 -7.34 6.51
N SER A 63 -1.46 -7.58 5.26
CA SER A 63 -2.88 -7.69 4.89
C SER A 63 -3.60 -8.86 5.60
N VAL A 64 -2.92 -9.99 5.77
CA VAL A 64 -3.45 -11.12 6.55
C VAL A 64 -3.58 -10.76 8.03
N VAL A 65 -2.56 -10.11 8.61
CA VAL A 65 -2.63 -9.59 9.99
C VAL A 65 -3.79 -8.61 10.13
N MET A 66 -4.02 -7.73 9.16
CA MET A 66 -5.16 -6.81 9.15
C MET A 66 -6.50 -7.53 9.17
N GLY A 67 -6.65 -8.62 8.42
CA GLY A 67 -7.85 -9.46 8.48
C GLY A 67 -8.08 -10.04 9.88
N VAL A 68 -7.02 -10.51 10.55
CA VAL A 68 -7.12 -11.00 11.94
C VAL A 68 -7.50 -9.89 12.91
N LEU A 69 -6.84 -8.73 12.83
CA LEU A 69 -7.15 -7.59 13.70
C LEU A 69 -8.58 -7.07 13.47
N GLY A 70 -9.02 -6.99 12.21
CA GLY A 70 -10.38 -6.59 11.86
C GLY A 70 -11.42 -7.57 12.38
N PHE A 71 -11.15 -8.87 12.32
CA PHE A 71 -12.00 -9.90 12.93
C PHE A 71 -12.13 -9.70 14.45
N LEU A 72 -11.03 -9.44 15.15
CA LEU A 72 -11.07 -9.18 16.60
C LEU A 72 -11.88 -7.92 16.94
N LEU A 73 -11.76 -6.87 16.11
CA LEU A 73 -12.53 -5.63 16.29
C LEU A 73 -14.03 -5.84 16.06
N PHE A 74 -14.40 -6.58 15.02
CA PHE A 74 -15.79 -6.87 14.67
C PHE A 74 -16.54 -7.64 15.78
N PHE A 75 -15.83 -8.48 16.54
CA PHE A 75 -16.38 -9.23 17.66
C PHE A 75 -16.18 -8.55 19.03
N ASP A 76 -15.84 -7.25 19.05
CA ASP A 76 -15.64 -6.46 20.27
C ASP A 76 -14.64 -7.06 21.26
N VAL A 77 -13.64 -7.78 20.75
CA VAL A 77 -12.67 -8.49 21.60
C VAL A 77 -11.87 -7.50 22.42
N GLY A 78 -11.99 -7.62 23.75
CA GLY A 78 -11.21 -6.84 24.70
C GLY A 78 -11.73 -5.42 24.95
N VAL A 79 -13.01 -5.14 24.65
CA VAL A 79 -13.67 -3.86 24.99
C VAL A 79 -13.62 -3.60 26.50
N ASP A 80 -13.94 -4.61 27.32
CA ASP A 80 -13.93 -4.48 28.79
C ASP A 80 -12.57 -4.77 29.43
N TRP A 81 -11.54 -5.07 28.64
CA TRP A 81 -10.22 -5.45 29.13
C TRP A 81 -9.33 -4.22 29.16
N THR A 82 -9.33 -3.52 30.30
CA THR A 82 -8.49 -2.35 30.49
C THR A 82 -7.05 -2.77 30.79
N ILE A 83 -6.10 -2.11 30.13
CA ILE A 83 -4.67 -2.21 30.38
C ILE A 83 -4.16 -0.90 30.99
N LEU A 84 -2.86 -0.61 30.83
CA LEU A 84 -2.22 0.55 31.41
C LEU A 84 -2.85 1.87 30.92
N PHE A 85 -2.93 2.85 31.82
CA PHE A 85 -3.45 4.20 31.54
C PHE A 85 -4.92 4.26 31.05
N GLY A 86 -5.73 3.24 31.34
CA GLY A 86 -7.15 3.24 30.98
C GLY A 86 -7.45 2.91 29.51
N VAL A 87 -6.43 2.51 28.74
CA VAL A 87 -6.60 2.03 27.36
C VAL A 87 -7.20 0.62 27.40
N THR A 88 -8.16 0.31 26.53
CA THR A 88 -8.70 -1.04 26.39
C THR A 88 -7.89 -1.86 25.39
N VAL A 89 -7.89 -3.18 25.52
CA VAL A 89 -7.27 -4.07 24.53
C VAL A 89 -7.88 -3.82 23.15
N TRP A 90 -9.20 -3.64 23.05
CA TRP A 90 -9.87 -3.26 21.81
C TRP A 90 -9.31 -1.96 21.23
N GLY A 91 -9.12 -0.92 22.06
CA GLY A 91 -8.55 0.36 21.62
C GLY A 91 -7.11 0.24 21.10
N LEU A 92 -6.31 -0.63 21.73
CA LEU A 92 -4.97 -0.94 21.25
C LEU A 92 -5.00 -1.69 19.90
N ILE A 93 -5.89 -2.67 19.75
CA ILE A 93 -6.09 -3.40 18.48
C ILE A 93 -6.50 -2.42 17.38
N LEU A 94 -7.44 -1.52 17.65
CA LEU A 94 -7.90 -0.50 16.71
C LEU A 94 -6.74 0.39 16.27
N PHE A 95 -5.93 0.88 17.22
CA PHE A 95 -4.77 1.69 16.91
C PHE A 95 -3.79 0.95 15.99
N ILE A 96 -3.45 -0.29 16.32
CA ILE A 96 -2.53 -1.12 15.51
C ILE A 96 -3.13 -1.39 14.12
N HIS A 97 -4.44 -1.64 14.03
CA HIS A 97 -5.15 -1.85 12.78
C HIS A 97 -5.02 -0.63 11.86
N VAL A 98 -5.29 0.57 12.37
CA VAL A 98 -5.17 1.82 11.60
C VAL A 98 -3.72 2.07 11.15
N VAL A 99 -2.73 1.91 12.04
CA VAL A 99 -1.31 2.10 11.69
C VAL A 99 -0.86 1.11 10.61
N ASN A 100 -1.27 -0.15 10.71
CA ASN A 100 -0.95 -1.16 9.70
C ASN A 100 -1.64 -0.88 8.36
N ALA A 101 -2.84 -0.31 8.34
CA ALA A 101 -3.49 0.13 7.11
C ALA A 101 -2.62 1.17 6.37
N PHE A 102 -2.02 2.13 7.09
CA PHE A 102 -1.10 3.11 6.52
C PHE A 102 0.18 2.44 5.99
N ALA A 103 0.70 1.44 6.71
CA ALA A 103 1.85 0.66 6.25
C ALA A 103 1.55 -0.09 4.94
N ILE A 104 0.34 -0.61 4.77
CA ILE A 104 -0.06 -1.34 3.56
C ILE A 104 -0.13 -0.41 2.35
N ILE A 105 -0.82 0.74 2.44
CA ILE A 105 -0.93 1.65 1.30
C ILE A 105 0.44 2.22 0.88
N THR A 106 1.30 2.54 1.84
CA THR A 106 2.66 3.03 1.58
C THR A 106 3.54 1.95 0.94
N GLN A 107 3.48 0.71 1.42
CA GLN A 107 4.22 -0.40 0.81
C GLN A 107 3.68 -0.73 -0.59
N ALA A 108 2.37 -0.70 -0.81
CA ALA A 108 1.76 -0.89 -2.12
C ALA A 108 2.21 0.18 -3.12
N ALA A 109 2.23 1.46 -2.71
CA ALA A 109 2.75 2.55 -3.53
C ALA A 109 4.24 2.38 -3.84
N ALA A 110 5.05 2.02 -2.84
CA ALA A 110 6.48 1.78 -3.03
C ALA A 110 6.75 0.62 -4.00
N VAL A 111 5.97 -0.47 -3.94
CA VAL A 111 6.07 -1.59 -4.88
C VAL A 111 5.71 -1.17 -6.29
N ALA A 112 4.61 -0.44 -6.48
CA ALA A 112 4.18 0.02 -7.79
C ALA A 112 5.25 0.92 -8.43
N ILE A 113 5.69 1.97 -7.72
CA ILE A 113 6.73 2.87 -8.21
C ILE A 113 8.00 2.10 -8.55
N ALA A 114 8.51 1.27 -7.62
CA ALA A 114 9.74 0.53 -7.88
C ALA A 114 9.63 -0.49 -9.02
N TYR A 115 8.42 -1.01 -9.29
CA TYR A 115 8.15 -1.85 -10.43
C TYR A 115 8.19 -1.05 -11.73
N ASP A 116 7.52 0.09 -11.80
CA ASP A 116 7.49 0.97 -12.98
C ASP A 116 8.91 1.44 -13.34
N MET A 117 9.69 1.91 -12.35
CA MET A 117 11.09 2.32 -12.55
C MET A 117 11.97 1.18 -13.07
N TRP A 118 11.68 -0.06 -12.67
CA TRP A 118 12.38 -1.24 -13.15
C TRP A 118 11.99 -1.58 -14.59
N GLU A 119 10.70 -1.53 -14.91
CA GLU A 119 10.17 -1.78 -16.25
C GLU A 119 10.72 -0.76 -17.26
N ASP A 120 10.75 0.52 -16.88
CA ASP A 120 11.26 1.63 -17.68
C ASP A 120 12.79 1.67 -17.75
N LYS A 121 13.48 0.79 -16.99
CA LYS A 121 14.94 0.74 -16.89
C LYS A 121 15.53 2.09 -16.49
N GLU A 122 14.83 2.84 -15.63
CA GLU A 122 15.16 4.22 -15.27
C GLU A 122 16.59 4.35 -14.71
N PHE A 123 17.09 3.27 -14.09
CA PHE A 123 18.43 3.21 -13.49
C PHE A 123 19.45 2.37 -14.28
N ALA A 124 19.20 2.04 -15.56
CA ALA A 124 20.16 1.25 -16.34
C ALA A 124 21.45 2.02 -16.69
N LYS A 125 21.45 3.35 -16.58
CA LYS A 125 22.65 4.18 -16.70
C LYS A 125 23.03 4.70 -15.32
N GLU A 126 24.15 4.19 -14.81
CA GLU A 126 24.76 4.71 -13.59
C GLU A 126 25.62 5.93 -13.93
N THR A 127 25.58 6.96 -13.09
CA THR A 127 26.51 8.10 -13.13
C THR A 127 27.65 7.85 -12.16
N ALA A 128 28.81 8.46 -12.39
CA ALA A 128 29.90 8.35 -11.43
C ALA A 128 29.51 9.01 -10.09
N PRO A 129 30.04 8.55 -8.95
CA PRO A 129 29.85 9.24 -7.67
C PRO A 129 30.22 10.72 -7.77
N GLY A 130 29.28 11.62 -7.42
CA GLY A 130 29.46 13.07 -7.50
C GLY A 130 29.18 13.70 -8.87
N GLU A 131 28.88 12.89 -9.88
CA GLU A 131 28.49 13.38 -11.21
C GLU A 131 26.97 13.63 -11.24
N VAL A 132 26.61 14.89 -11.48
CA VAL A 132 25.23 15.31 -11.74
C VAL A 132 25.07 15.50 -13.25
N PRO A 133 24.23 14.71 -13.94
CA PRO A 133 23.98 14.91 -15.37
C PRO A 133 23.54 16.33 -15.66
N ALA A 134 24.07 16.91 -16.74
CA ALA A 134 23.59 18.20 -17.21
C ALA A 134 22.07 18.11 -17.48
N MET A 135 21.33 19.14 -17.07
CA MET A 135 19.89 19.23 -17.33
C MET A 135 19.63 19.06 -18.83
N PRO A 136 18.62 18.27 -19.25
CA PRO A 136 18.28 18.12 -20.65
C PRO A 136 18.01 19.49 -21.27
N THR A 137 18.77 19.86 -22.30
CA THR A 137 18.46 21.08 -23.06
C THR A 137 17.10 20.93 -23.74
N PRO A 138 16.23 21.95 -23.68
CA PRO A 138 14.95 21.93 -24.38
C PRO A 138 15.15 21.57 -25.84
N LYS A 139 14.34 20.63 -26.37
CA LYS A 139 14.35 20.31 -27.80
C LYS A 139 14.08 21.60 -28.58
N LYS A 140 15.01 21.98 -29.45
CA LYS A 140 14.79 23.08 -30.40
C LYS A 140 13.56 22.71 -31.23
N PRO A 141 12.57 23.61 -31.41
CA PRO A 141 11.41 23.32 -32.24
C PRO A 141 11.90 22.91 -33.64
N ASP A 142 11.31 21.84 -34.19
CA ASP A 142 11.60 21.43 -35.57
C ASP A 142 11.33 22.61 -36.51
N ALA A 143 12.28 22.90 -37.39
CA ALA A 143 12.13 23.99 -38.35
C ALA A 143 10.91 23.70 -39.24
N ALA A 144 10.00 24.67 -39.33
CA ALA A 144 8.82 24.56 -40.18
C ALA A 144 9.23 24.20 -41.62
N PRO A 145 8.50 23.29 -42.29
CA PRO A 145 8.78 22.95 -43.68
C PRO A 145 8.70 24.23 -44.54
N LYS A 146 9.72 24.43 -45.39
CA LYS A 146 9.76 25.56 -46.33
C LYS A 146 8.64 25.42 -47.37
N PRO A 147 8.03 26.54 -47.81
CA PRO A 147 6.93 26.56 -48.76
C PRO A 147 7.33 26.05 -50.15
#